data_AF-A0A158NM43-F1
#
_entry.id   AF-A0A158NM43-F1
#
_cell.length_a   1.000
_cell.length_b   1.000
_cell.length_c   1.000
_cell.angle_alpha   90.00
_cell.angle_beta   90.00
_cell.angle_gamma   90.00
#
_symmetry.space_group_name_H-M   'P 1'
#
loop_
_entity.id
_entity.type
_entity.pdbx_description
1 polymer ?
#
loop_
_entity_poly.entity_id
_entity_poly.type
_entity_poly.pdbx_seq_one_letter_code
_entity_poly.pdbx_strand_id
1 'polypeptide(L)'
;MCDIKDVLPTLCKYINSLINIGLTSEHLRLAKYNAPNKIVAEKLWSTLRILSYYAAREKRGDIDFRNYDAPSAVKLHLALLQYPVIEFYSLSQDGEHNRDALIALAWLVGTQDVLTAILRAKLVDGVLGAECSHVDSSEPPLIVIPNNQPLSTSAQLSSILHLNATVNLNLREINELICERAKLISKVHAASINVSGLPHLSVSELVLTKRFSRTRILDDGADESKNDRQRLREFREAGILLDVRAKWLRKRHVFFDWMATVIQEHRRSTELNSRIINTHELAAFSSLLRHVIRDKLRDFKSEKMIGGGGSKNWSFNCPSRAHRSQCNNAEAQSWLNDLNERQEREEENFQRNRQRLADELEEMLKLIPFVIRV
;
A
#
# COMPACT_ATOMS: atom_id res chain seq x y z
N MET A 1 -5.20 -29.33 15.59
CA MET A 1 -5.81 -28.03 15.94
C MET A 1 -4.69 -27.04 16.22
N CYS A 2 -4.51 -26.00 15.41
CA CYS A 2 -3.50 -24.97 15.70
C CYS A 2 -4.02 -24.09 16.86
N ASP A 3 -3.27 -24.03 17.95
CA ASP A 3 -3.60 -23.20 19.11
C ASP A 3 -3.39 -21.71 18.75
N ILE A 4 -4.34 -20.85 19.11
CA ILE A 4 -4.23 -19.39 19.00
C ILE A 4 -2.96 -18.86 19.68
N LYS A 5 -2.44 -19.61 20.66
CA LYS A 5 -1.14 -19.33 21.31
C LYS A 5 0.03 -19.25 20.35
N ASP A 6 0.00 -19.99 19.24
CA ASP A 6 1.08 -19.98 18.24
C ASP A 6 0.83 -18.98 17.10
N VAL A 7 -0.44 -18.63 16.86
CA VAL A 7 -0.84 -17.81 15.71
C VAL A 7 -0.57 -16.34 15.96
N LEU A 8 -0.92 -15.82 17.14
CA LEU A 8 -0.70 -14.40 17.48
C LEU A 8 0.79 -14.03 17.45
N PRO A 9 1.72 -14.82 18.04
CA PRO A 9 3.16 -14.53 17.90
C PRO A 9 3.64 -14.58 16.45
N THR A 10 3.09 -15.49 15.63
CA THR A 10 3.45 -15.58 14.20
C THR A 10 3.03 -14.32 13.45
N LEU A 11 1.80 -13.81 13.67
CA LEU A 11 1.34 -12.55 13.09
C LEU A 11 2.18 -11.37 13.57
N CYS A 12 2.41 -11.26 14.87
CA CYS A 12 3.22 -10.18 15.44
C CYS A 12 4.65 -10.19 14.90
N LYS A 13 5.26 -11.37 14.77
CA LYS A 13 6.57 -11.52 14.14
C LYS A 13 6.54 -11.02 12.70
N TYR A 14 5.52 -11.41 11.93
CA TYR A 14 5.39 -10.98 10.54
C TYR A 14 5.23 -9.46 10.42
N ILE A 15 4.31 -8.87 11.19
CA ILE A 15 4.11 -7.42 11.23
C ILE A 15 5.41 -6.71 11.63
N ASN A 16 6.09 -7.16 12.69
CA ASN A 16 7.33 -6.51 13.13
C ASN A 16 8.46 -6.61 12.11
N SER A 17 8.58 -7.72 11.36
CA SER A 17 9.53 -7.82 10.25
C SER A 17 9.20 -6.84 9.11
N LEU A 18 7.93 -6.45 8.95
CA LEU A 18 7.50 -5.46 7.97
C LEU A 18 7.66 -4.01 8.47
N ILE A 19 7.30 -3.69 9.71
CA ILE A 19 7.16 -2.28 10.14
C ILE A 19 7.90 -1.91 11.45
N ASN A 20 8.52 -2.87 12.14
CA ASN A 20 9.37 -2.67 13.32
C ASN A 20 8.78 -1.83 14.47
N ILE A 21 7.56 -2.14 14.93
CA ILE A 21 6.87 -1.40 16.01
C ILE A 21 6.98 -2.09 17.38
N GLY A 22 7.34 -3.38 17.40
CA GLY A 22 7.42 -4.18 18.63
C GLY A 22 6.04 -4.62 19.14
N LEU A 23 5.13 -4.95 18.22
CA LEU A 23 3.82 -5.52 18.55
C LEU A 23 4.01 -6.95 19.12
N THR A 24 3.36 -7.28 20.24
CA THR A 24 3.45 -8.60 20.88
C THR A 24 2.08 -9.26 20.94
N SER A 25 2.05 -10.59 21.13
CA SER A 25 0.79 -11.33 21.30
C SER A 25 -0.01 -10.85 22.51
N GLU A 26 0.66 -10.40 23.57
CA GLU A 26 0.00 -9.88 24.77
C GLU A 26 -0.74 -8.57 24.50
N HIS A 27 -0.18 -7.68 23.66
CA HIS A 27 -0.90 -6.47 23.25
C HIS A 27 -2.24 -6.81 22.57
N LEU A 28 -2.27 -7.83 21.70
CA LEU A 28 -3.50 -8.28 21.03
C LEU A 28 -4.48 -8.95 22.01
N ARG A 29 -3.99 -9.74 22.96
CA ARG A 29 -4.82 -10.39 24.00
C ARG A 29 -5.44 -9.36 24.93
N LEU A 30 -4.69 -8.38 25.41
CA LEU A 30 -5.19 -7.31 26.26
C LEU A 30 -6.22 -6.44 25.54
N ALA A 31 -5.99 -6.17 24.25
CA ALA A 31 -6.96 -5.47 23.41
C ALA A 31 -8.28 -6.24 23.25
N LYS A 32 -8.26 -7.58 23.17
CA LYS A 32 -9.49 -8.38 23.19
C LYS A 32 -10.33 -8.10 24.44
N TYR A 33 -9.72 -8.02 25.62
CA TYR A 33 -10.45 -7.74 26.87
C TYR A 33 -10.88 -6.28 27.04
N ASN A 34 -10.46 -5.40 26.11
CA ASN A 34 -10.72 -3.96 26.15
C ASN A 34 -10.31 -3.30 27.49
N ALA A 35 -9.25 -3.81 28.12
CA ALA A 35 -8.71 -3.21 29.33
C ALA A 35 -8.03 -1.87 28.96
N PRO A 36 -8.29 -0.79 29.72
CA PRO A 36 -7.69 0.52 29.45
C PRO A 36 -6.17 0.41 29.64
N ASN A 37 -5.44 0.53 28.55
CA ASN A 37 -3.99 0.42 28.56
C ASN A 37 -3.38 1.29 27.47
N LYS A 38 -2.69 2.36 27.89
CA LYS A 38 -2.07 3.35 27.00
C LYS A 38 -0.94 2.77 26.14
N ILE A 39 -0.17 1.82 26.68
CA ILE A 39 0.93 1.17 25.93
C ILE A 39 0.36 0.32 24.79
N VAL A 40 -0.71 -0.44 25.08
CA VAL A 40 -1.42 -1.23 24.06
C VAL A 40 -2.00 -0.31 22.99
N ALA A 41 -2.64 0.79 23.40
CA ALA A 41 -3.17 1.79 22.50
C ALA A 41 -2.09 2.36 21.58
N GLU A 42 -0.97 2.83 22.14
CA GLU A 42 0.14 3.40 21.39
C GLU A 42 0.67 2.42 20.33
N LYS A 43 0.88 1.14 20.69
CA LYS A 43 1.37 0.12 19.76
C LYS A 43 0.35 -0.20 18.67
N LEU A 44 -0.93 -0.30 18.99
CA LEU A 44 -1.99 -0.55 18.01
C LEU A 44 -2.16 0.63 17.06
N TRP A 45 -2.26 1.86 17.57
CA TRP A 45 -2.41 3.06 16.74
C TRP A 45 -1.19 3.32 15.87
N SER A 46 0.02 3.07 16.37
CA SER A 46 1.24 3.14 15.54
C SER A 46 1.23 2.10 14.42
N THR A 47 0.77 0.89 14.73
CA THR A 47 0.60 -0.19 13.73
C THR A 47 -0.42 0.22 12.68
N LEU A 48 -1.60 0.70 13.11
CA LEU A 48 -2.65 1.19 12.21
C LEU A 48 -2.15 2.34 11.33
N ARG A 49 -1.36 3.27 11.87
CA ARG A 49 -0.80 4.40 11.09
C ARG A 49 0.02 3.92 9.91
N ILE A 50 0.95 2.99 10.15
CA ILE A 50 1.81 2.50 9.08
C ILE A 50 1.01 1.64 8.10
N LEU A 51 0.20 0.70 8.59
CA LEU A 51 -0.59 -0.17 7.72
C LEU A 51 -1.61 0.61 6.88
N SER A 52 -2.40 1.49 7.49
CA SER A 52 -3.40 2.29 6.77
C SER A 52 -2.77 3.20 5.71
N TYR A 53 -1.59 3.77 5.98
CA TYR A 53 -0.84 4.54 4.98
C TYR A 53 -0.46 3.69 3.77
N TYR A 54 0.11 2.49 3.96
CA TYR A 54 0.48 1.62 2.84
C TYR A 54 -0.75 1.14 2.06
N ALA A 55 -1.83 0.77 2.74
CA ALA A 55 -3.07 0.37 2.09
C ALA A 55 -3.70 1.52 1.28
N ALA A 56 -3.69 2.74 1.82
CA ALA A 56 -4.16 3.93 1.13
C ALA A 56 -3.31 4.24 -0.11
N ARG A 57 -1.97 4.22 0.04
CA ARG A 57 -1.01 4.50 -1.03
C ARG A 57 -1.12 3.49 -2.18
N GLU A 58 -1.39 2.22 -1.89
CA GLU A 58 -1.60 1.20 -2.92
C GLU A 58 -2.85 1.48 -3.77
N LYS A 59 -3.93 1.99 -3.16
CA LYS A 59 -5.14 2.38 -3.92
C LYS A 59 -5.02 3.72 -4.62
N ARG A 60 -4.37 4.69 -3.98
CA ARG A 60 -4.23 6.08 -4.44
C ARG A 60 -2.89 6.65 -4.00
N GLY A 61 -1.91 6.60 -4.90
CA GLY A 61 -0.53 7.04 -4.63
C GLY A 61 -0.37 8.55 -4.42
N ASP A 62 -1.38 9.34 -4.78
CA ASP A 62 -1.44 10.81 -4.66
C ASP A 62 -1.89 11.30 -3.27
N ILE A 63 -2.32 10.38 -2.40
CA ILE A 63 -2.89 10.73 -1.10
C ILE A 63 -1.89 10.44 0.01
N ASP A 64 -1.49 11.50 0.70
CA ASP A 64 -0.62 11.46 1.87
C ASP A 64 -1.20 12.32 3.00
N PHE A 65 -1.52 11.68 4.13
CA PHE A 65 -2.02 12.33 5.33
C PHE A 65 -0.98 12.39 6.46
N ARG A 66 0.32 12.20 6.17
CA ARG A 66 1.39 12.25 7.20
C ARG A 66 1.55 13.62 7.87
N ASN A 67 1.05 14.69 7.25
CA ASN A 67 1.08 16.04 7.80
C ASN A 67 0.06 16.26 8.94
N TYR A 68 -0.89 15.34 9.13
CA TYR A 68 -1.84 15.37 10.23
C TYR A 68 -1.29 14.65 11.46
N ASP A 69 -1.88 14.92 12.63
CA ASP A 69 -1.59 14.17 13.84
C ASP A 69 -1.90 12.67 13.64
N ALA A 70 -1.20 11.82 14.39
CA ALA A 70 -1.24 10.37 14.18
C ALA A 70 -2.67 9.77 14.17
N PRO A 71 -3.57 10.07 15.14
CA PRO A 71 -4.92 9.52 15.10
C PRO A 71 -5.76 10.09 13.96
N SER A 72 -5.70 11.38 13.66
CA SER A 72 -6.39 11.95 12.49
C SER A 72 -5.93 11.33 11.17
N ALA A 73 -4.62 11.13 11.00
CA ALA A 73 -4.07 10.48 9.81
C ALA A 73 -4.61 9.05 9.65
N VAL A 74 -4.65 8.26 10.73
CA VAL A 74 -5.24 6.91 10.70
C VAL A 74 -6.71 6.95 10.30
N LYS A 75 -7.50 7.84 10.93
CA LYS A 75 -8.94 7.99 10.63
C LYS A 75 -9.16 8.39 9.17
N LEU A 76 -8.38 9.34 8.64
CA LEU A 76 -8.47 9.76 7.24
C LEU A 76 -8.10 8.64 6.25
N HIS A 77 -7.00 7.90 6.49
CA HIS A 77 -6.66 6.75 5.65
C HIS A 77 -7.75 5.67 5.69
N LEU A 78 -8.31 5.36 6.87
CA LEU A 78 -9.39 4.37 6.99
C LEU A 78 -10.69 4.84 6.34
N ALA A 79 -11.03 6.13 6.39
CA ALA A 79 -12.16 6.70 5.67
C ALA A 79 -11.97 6.61 4.15
N LEU A 80 -10.76 6.89 3.64
CA LEU A 80 -10.43 6.71 2.22
C LEU A 80 -10.62 5.24 1.79
N LEU A 81 -10.23 4.30 2.65
CA LEU A 81 -10.40 2.86 2.41
C LEU A 81 -11.84 2.37 2.63
N GLN A 82 -12.76 3.26 3.02
CA GLN A 82 -14.18 2.98 3.30
C GLN A 82 -14.37 1.98 4.45
N TYR A 83 -13.62 2.16 5.55
CA TYR A 83 -13.84 1.38 6.76
C TYR A 83 -15.26 1.62 7.32
N PRO A 84 -16.08 0.57 7.53
CA PRO A 84 -17.53 0.75 7.73
C PRO A 84 -17.96 1.11 9.16
N VAL A 85 -17.05 1.11 10.15
CA VAL A 85 -17.41 1.31 11.57
C VAL A 85 -17.33 2.79 11.93
N ILE A 86 -18.48 3.45 12.02
CA ILE A 86 -18.57 4.90 12.24
C ILE A 86 -18.04 5.29 13.62
N GLU A 87 -18.30 4.46 14.62
CA GLU A 87 -17.88 4.67 16.01
C GLU A 87 -16.36 4.79 16.12
N PHE A 88 -15.62 4.13 15.23
CA PHE A 88 -14.16 4.22 15.18
C PHE A 88 -13.67 5.65 14.98
N TYR A 89 -14.38 6.46 14.20
CA TYR A 89 -13.98 7.83 13.92
C TYR A 89 -14.18 8.76 15.13
N SER A 90 -15.01 8.37 16.10
CA SER A 90 -15.20 9.10 17.35
C SER A 90 -14.16 8.76 18.43
N LEU A 91 -13.27 7.78 18.18
CA LEU A 91 -12.33 7.29 19.19
C LEU A 91 -11.20 8.27 19.49
N SER A 92 -10.91 8.41 20.77
CA SER A 92 -9.68 9.00 21.31
C SER A 92 -8.57 7.95 21.44
N GLN A 93 -7.32 8.41 21.59
CA GLN A 93 -6.14 7.55 21.79
C GLN A 93 -5.86 7.26 23.29
N ASP A 94 -6.85 7.45 24.16
CA ASP A 94 -6.74 7.28 25.62
C ASP A 94 -6.54 5.81 26.07
N GLY A 95 -6.83 4.86 25.18
CA GLY A 95 -6.66 3.44 25.38
C GLY A 95 -7.87 2.72 25.95
N GLU A 96 -9.02 3.39 26.07
CA GLU A 96 -10.27 2.79 26.52
C GLU A 96 -10.93 1.91 25.44
N HIS A 97 -10.57 2.13 24.18
CA HIS A 97 -11.16 1.48 23.00
C HIS A 97 -10.15 0.63 22.21
N ASN A 98 -9.26 -0.06 22.93
CA ASN A 98 -8.25 -0.93 22.33
C ASN A 98 -8.85 -2.06 21.47
N ARG A 99 -10.06 -2.52 21.81
CA ARG A 99 -10.77 -3.55 21.02
C ARG A 99 -11.15 -3.04 19.63
N ASP A 100 -11.64 -1.80 19.52
CA ASP A 100 -11.97 -1.18 18.23
C ASP A 100 -10.72 -1.06 17.34
N ALA A 101 -9.58 -0.66 17.92
CA ALA A 101 -8.31 -0.60 17.20
C ALA A 101 -7.84 -1.98 16.71
N LEU A 102 -8.05 -3.03 17.52
CA LEU A 102 -7.77 -4.41 17.12
C LEU A 102 -8.68 -4.88 15.97
N ILE A 103 -9.97 -4.51 15.98
CA ILE A 103 -10.91 -4.84 14.90
C ILE A 103 -10.51 -4.13 13.61
N ALA A 104 -10.15 -2.85 13.68
CA ALA A 104 -9.65 -2.10 12.52
C ALA A 104 -8.36 -2.73 11.94
N LEU A 105 -7.46 -3.21 12.82
CA LEU A 105 -6.25 -3.92 12.42
C LEU A 105 -6.59 -5.20 11.65
N ALA A 106 -7.50 -6.01 12.18
CA ALA A 106 -7.94 -7.24 11.52
C ALA A 106 -8.61 -6.96 10.17
N TRP A 107 -9.39 -5.88 10.07
CA TRP A 107 -10.01 -5.47 8.81
C TRP A 107 -8.98 -5.06 7.75
N LEU A 108 -7.94 -4.30 8.12
CA LEU A 108 -6.84 -3.95 7.21
C LEU A 108 -6.11 -5.20 6.70
N VAL A 109 -5.81 -6.14 7.62
CA VAL A 109 -5.11 -7.39 7.28
C VAL A 109 -5.98 -8.32 6.43
N GLY A 110 -7.29 -8.38 6.67
CA GLY A 110 -8.21 -9.29 5.99
C GLY A 110 -8.71 -8.78 4.65
N THR A 111 -9.08 -7.50 4.57
CA THR A 111 -9.82 -6.93 3.43
C THR A 111 -8.90 -6.20 2.44
N GLN A 112 -7.85 -5.54 2.94
CA GLN A 112 -6.97 -4.71 2.12
C GLN A 112 -5.65 -5.40 1.75
N ASP A 113 -5.42 -6.64 2.19
CA ASP A 113 -4.17 -7.42 1.99
C ASP A 113 -2.87 -6.59 2.22
N VAL A 114 -2.94 -5.66 3.17
CA VAL A 114 -1.91 -4.63 3.39
C VAL A 114 -0.52 -5.21 3.66
N LEU A 115 -0.45 -6.39 4.29
CA LEU A 115 0.82 -7.05 4.60
C LEU A 115 1.52 -7.53 3.33
N THR A 116 0.75 -7.96 2.31
CA THR A 116 1.29 -8.32 1.00
C THR A 116 1.77 -7.08 0.25
N ALA A 117 1.04 -5.97 0.33
CA ALA A 117 1.44 -4.70 -0.26
C ALA A 117 2.80 -4.21 0.28
N ILE A 118 2.93 -4.17 1.62
CA ILE A 118 4.18 -3.76 2.28
C ILE A 118 5.31 -4.73 1.95
N LEU A 119 5.03 -6.04 1.94
CA LEU A 119 6.02 -7.04 1.56
C LEU A 119 6.52 -6.80 0.14
N ARG A 120 5.63 -6.59 -0.84
CA ARG A 120 6.02 -6.33 -2.23
C ARG A 120 6.90 -5.09 -2.32
N ALA A 121 6.51 -3.98 -1.69
CA ALA A 121 7.31 -2.77 -1.64
C ALA A 121 8.72 -3.06 -1.08
N LYS A 122 8.82 -3.75 0.06
CA LYS A 122 10.12 -4.13 0.65
C LYS A 122 10.97 -5.04 -0.24
N LEU A 123 10.36 -5.96 -0.98
CA LEU A 123 11.10 -6.86 -1.87
C LEU A 123 11.60 -6.14 -3.12
N VAL A 124 10.79 -5.23 -3.67
CA VAL A 124 11.14 -4.39 -4.83
C VAL A 124 12.25 -3.40 -4.47
N ASP A 125 12.15 -2.74 -3.32
CA ASP A 125 13.17 -1.79 -2.86
C ASP A 125 14.42 -2.47 -2.29
N GLY A 126 14.38 -3.79 -2.10
CA GLY A 126 15.44 -4.57 -1.46
C GLY A 126 16.38 -5.26 -2.45
N VAL A 127 17.28 -6.10 -1.90
CA VAL A 127 18.30 -6.82 -2.67
C VAL A 127 17.71 -7.72 -3.77
N LEU A 128 16.52 -8.28 -3.56
CA LEU A 128 15.84 -9.11 -4.55
C LEU A 128 15.36 -8.30 -5.75
N GLY A 129 14.76 -7.12 -5.51
CA GLY A 129 14.35 -6.22 -6.57
C GLY A 129 15.53 -5.67 -7.36
N ALA A 130 16.63 -5.32 -6.68
CA ALA A 130 17.86 -4.85 -7.33
C ALA A 130 18.48 -5.88 -8.29
N GLU A 131 18.49 -7.17 -7.94
CA GLU A 131 18.98 -8.22 -8.84
C GLU A 131 18.01 -8.47 -10.02
N CYS A 132 16.71 -8.24 -9.85
CA CYS A 132 15.71 -8.39 -10.91
C CYS A 132 15.58 -7.15 -11.81
N SER A 133 16.03 -5.97 -11.37
CA SER A 133 15.92 -4.70 -12.09
C SER A 133 17.19 -4.29 -12.85
N HIS A 134 18.26 -5.09 -12.77
CA HIS A 134 19.46 -4.93 -13.59
C HIS A 134 19.13 -5.25 -15.06
N VAL A 135 18.49 -4.30 -15.74
CA VAL A 135 18.70 -4.09 -17.16
C VAL A 135 20.01 -3.32 -17.22
N ASP A 136 21.10 -4.00 -17.60
CA ASP A 136 22.33 -3.32 -18.00
C ASP A 136 21.98 -2.42 -19.19
N SER A 137 21.57 -1.19 -18.90
CA SER A 137 21.30 -0.14 -19.87
C SER A 137 22.62 0.42 -20.38
N SER A 138 23.41 -0.47 -20.99
CA SER A 138 24.31 -0.07 -22.05
C SER A 138 23.52 -0.18 -23.36
N GLU A 139 22.43 0.58 -23.47
CA GLU A 139 21.90 0.88 -24.79
C GLU A 139 22.91 1.84 -25.43
N PRO A 140 23.63 1.45 -26.50
CA PRO A 140 24.38 2.43 -27.25
C PRO A 140 23.38 3.50 -27.74
N PRO A 141 23.76 4.78 -27.74
CA PRO A 141 22.87 5.83 -28.20
C PRO A 141 22.33 5.44 -29.58
N LEU A 142 21.00 5.39 -29.69
CA LEU A 142 20.31 5.21 -30.96
C LEU A 142 20.97 6.13 -31.98
N ILE A 143 21.55 5.54 -33.03
CA ILE A 143 22.15 6.28 -34.12
C ILE A 143 21.01 7.10 -34.74
N VAL A 144 20.92 8.37 -34.36
CA VAL A 144 20.04 9.33 -35.01
C VAL A 144 20.67 9.57 -36.38
N ILE A 145 20.13 8.90 -37.40
CA ILE A 145 20.50 9.15 -38.79
C ILE A 145 20.06 10.59 -39.10
N PRO A 146 20.98 11.52 -39.39
CA PRO A 146 20.60 12.89 -39.72
C PRO A 146 20.03 12.90 -41.14
N ASN A 147 18.70 12.86 -41.26
CA ASN A 147 18.04 12.81 -42.56
C ASN A 147 17.50 14.19 -42.94
N ASN A 148 18.36 15.06 -43.49
CA ASN A 148 17.96 16.39 -43.98
C ASN A 148 18.59 16.70 -45.36
N GLN A 149 18.49 15.79 -46.32
CA GLN A 149 18.66 16.13 -47.75
C GLN A 149 17.78 15.24 -48.64
N PRO A 150 17.12 15.80 -49.68
CA PRO A 150 16.32 15.00 -50.61
C PRO A 150 17.23 14.15 -51.49
N LEU A 151 17.43 12.89 -51.09
CA LEU A 151 18.14 11.89 -51.89
C LEU A 151 17.32 11.53 -53.15
N SER A 152 18.01 11.36 -54.29
CA SER A 152 17.46 10.76 -55.51
C SER A 152 16.78 9.41 -55.19
N THR A 153 15.71 9.05 -55.91
CA THR A 153 14.97 7.80 -55.75
C THR A 153 15.87 6.56 -55.81
N SER A 154 16.93 6.58 -56.61
CA SER A 154 17.93 5.51 -56.67
C SER A 154 18.75 5.39 -55.37
N ALA A 155 19.15 6.51 -54.78
CA ALA A 155 19.91 6.55 -53.53
C ALA A 155 19.04 6.14 -52.32
N GLN A 156 17.75 6.47 -52.34
CA GLN A 156 16.78 5.99 -51.35
C GLN A 156 16.61 4.46 -51.44
N LEU A 157 16.47 3.90 -52.64
CA LEU A 157 16.39 2.44 -52.83
C LEU A 157 17.67 1.73 -52.39
N SER A 158 18.85 2.26 -52.72
CA SER A 158 20.12 1.71 -52.24
C SER A 158 20.25 1.78 -50.71
N SER A 159 19.78 2.87 -50.08
CA SER A 159 19.75 3.01 -48.63
C SER A 159 18.79 1.99 -47.97
N ILE A 160 17.60 1.79 -48.54
CA ILE A 160 16.63 0.79 -48.08
C ILE A 160 17.22 -0.62 -48.20
N LEU A 161 17.86 -0.96 -49.33
CA LEU A 161 18.50 -2.26 -49.51
C LEU A 161 19.63 -2.49 -48.51
N HIS A 162 20.45 -1.46 -48.25
CA HIS A 162 21.51 -1.53 -47.25
C HIS A 162 20.93 -1.73 -45.84
N LEU A 163 19.93 -0.94 -45.43
CA LEU A 163 19.26 -1.08 -44.14
C LEU A 163 18.61 -2.46 -43.99
N ASN A 164 17.98 -2.99 -45.04
CA ASN A 164 17.38 -4.32 -45.03
C ASN A 164 18.46 -5.41 -44.86
N ALA A 165 19.59 -5.29 -45.55
CA ALA A 165 20.73 -6.19 -45.36
C ALA A 165 21.28 -6.11 -43.93
N THR A 166 21.43 -4.91 -43.37
CA THR A 166 21.85 -4.70 -41.98
C THR A 166 20.86 -5.33 -40.99
N VAL A 167 19.56 -5.12 -41.18
CA VAL A 167 18.52 -5.70 -40.32
C VAL A 167 18.56 -7.22 -40.38
N ASN A 168 18.70 -7.81 -41.56
CA ASN A 168 18.77 -9.27 -41.71
C ASN A 168 20.03 -9.87 -41.06
N LEU A 169 21.17 -9.17 -41.16
CA LEU A 169 22.40 -9.57 -40.45
C LEU A 169 22.19 -9.51 -38.94
N ASN A 170 21.62 -8.42 -38.42
CA ASN A 170 21.33 -8.29 -36.99
C ASN A 170 20.35 -9.36 -36.50
N LEU A 171 19.30 -9.68 -37.27
CA LEU A 171 18.35 -10.75 -36.93
C LEU A 171 19.03 -12.11 -36.87
N ARG A 172 19.98 -12.36 -37.77
CA ARG A 172 20.79 -13.58 -37.76
C ARG A 172 21.67 -13.64 -36.52
N GLU A 173 22.38 -12.57 -36.20
CA GLU A 173 23.22 -12.48 -34.99
C GLU A 173 22.39 -12.70 -33.72
N ILE A 174 21.20 -12.09 -33.62
CA ILE A 174 20.26 -12.31 -32.52
C ILE A 174 19.90 -13.80 -32.42
N ASN A 175 19.61 -14.46 -33.54
CA ASN A 175 19.27 -15.87 -33.55
C ASN A 175 20.45 -16.77 -33.13
N GLU A 176 21.67 -16.43 -33.54
CA GLU A 176 22.90 -17.10 -33.12
C GLU A 176 23.14 -16.92 -31.61
N LEU A 177 22.94 -15.71 -31.08
CA LEU A 177 23.01 -15.43 -29.64
C LEU A 177 21.94 -16.19 -28.84
N ILE A 178 20.72 -16.32 -29.37
CA ILE A 178 19.66 -17.13 -28.75
C ILE A 178 20.09 -18.60 -28.69
N CYS A 179 20.64 -19.14 -29.77
CA CYS A 179 21.14 -20.51 -29.82
C CYS A 179 22.29 -20.73 -28.82
N GLU A 180 23.26 -19.82 -28.75
CA GLU A 180 24.37 -19.92 -27.79
C GLU A 180 23.90 -19.78 -26.34
N ARG A 181 22.95 -18.87 -26.08
CA ARG A 181 22.30 -18.77 -24.76
C ARG A 181 21.64 -20.10 -24.37
N ALA A 182 20.90 -20.73 -25.28
CA ALA A 182 20.29 -22.04 -25.03
C ALA A 182 21.35 -23.11 -24.71
N LYS A 183 22.43 -23.19 -25.48
CA LYS A 183 23.56 -24.12 -25.23
C LYS A 183 24.20 -23.87 -23.87
N LEU A 184 24.44 -22.61 -23.49
CA LEU A 184 25.02 -22.25 -22.20
C LEU A 184 24.09 -22.60 -21.04
N ILE A 185 22.78 -22.32 -21.17
CA ILE A 185 21.77 -22.74 -20.19
C ILE A 185 21.79 -24.26 -20.03
N SER A 186 21.84 -25.03 -21.13
CA SER A 186 21.92 -26.50 -21.06
C SER A 186 23.21 -26.99 -20.37
N LYS A 187 24.36 -26.34 -20.60
CA LYS A 187 25.62 -26.67 -19.90
C LYS A 187 25.52 -26.37 -18.40
N VAL A 188 24.95 -25.22 -18.04
CA VAL A 188 24.68 -24.86 -16.64
C VAL A 188 23.72 -25.86 -16.00
N HIS A 189 22.67 -26.27 -16.72
CA HIS A 189 21.70 -27.27 -16.29
C HIS A 189 22.36 -28.64 -16.03
N ALA A 190 23.21 -29.10 -16.94
CA ALA A 190 23.96 -30.35 -16.76
C ALA A 190 24.92 -30.28 -15.57
N ALA A 191 25.56 -29.13 -15.34
CA ALA A 191 26.49 -28.92 -14.23
C ALA A 191 25.80 -28.73 -12.87
N SER A 192 24.53 -28.31 -12.83
CA SER A 192 23.77 -28.06 -11.59
C SER A 192 22.84 -29.20 -11.20
N ILE A 193 22.55 -30.15 -12.11
CA ILE A 193 21.78 -31.35 -11.80
C ILE A 193 22.45 -32.12 -10.65
N ASN A 194 21.69 -32.36 -9.57
CA ASN A 194 22.07 -33.14 -8.39
C ASN A 194 23.25 -32.59 -7.56
N VAL A 195 23.75 -31.39 -7.82
CA VAL A 195 24.73 -30.74 -6.96
C VAL A 195 24.01 -30.16 -5.74
N SER A 196 24.35 -30.66 -4.55
CA SER A 196 23.93 -30.14 -3.23
C SER A 196 22.47 -30.36 -2.81
N GLY A 197 21.69 -31.25 -3.45
CA GLY A 197 20.34 -31.58 -3.02
C GLY A 197 19.32 -30.43 -3.11
N LEU A 198 19.67 -29.37 -3.85
CA LEU A 198 18.79 -28.24 -4.14
C LEU A 198 18.05 -28.48 -5.48
N PRO A 199 16.82 -27.97 -5.64
CA PRO A 199 16.14 -27.96 -6.94
C PRO A 199 16.93 -27.13 -7.97
N HIS A 200 16.63 -27.34 -9.25
CA HIS A 200 17.33 -26.72 -10.39
C HIS A 200 17.59 -25.22 -10.18
N LEU A 201 18.86 -24.83 -10.06
CA LEU A 201 19.27 -23.44 -9.99
C LEU A 201 19.31 -22.85 -11.40
N SER A 202 18.68 -21.70 -11.58
CA SER A 202 18.81 -20.82 -12.75
C SER A 202 20.25 -20.29 -12.89
N VAL A 203 20.59 -19.78 -14.08
CA VAL A 203 21.92 -19.21 -14.36
C VAL A 203 22.25 -18.08 -13.37
N SER A 204 21.28 -17.21 -13.06
CA SER A 204 21.45 -16.11 -12.11
C SER A 204 21.70 -16.62 -10.68
N GLU A 205 20.99 -17.66 -10.25
CA GLU A 205 21.20 -18.29 -8.93
C GLU A 205 22.57 -18.98 -8.84
N LEU A 206 23.05 -19.60 -9.91
CA LEU A 206 24.39 -20.21 -9.96
C LEU A 206 25.48 -19.15 -9.91
N VAL A 207 25.33 -18.04 -10.63
CA VAL A 207 26.28 -16.90 -10.61
C VAL A 207 26.37 -16.29 -9.21
N LEU A 208 25.23 -16.06 -8.55
CA LEU A 208 25.18 -15.57 -7.17
C LEU A 208 25.86 -16.55 -6.20
N THR A 209 25.55 -17.85 -6.32
CA THR A 209 26.15 -18.90 -5.48
C THR A 209 27.66 -18.95 -5.66
N LYS A 210 28.14 -18.89 -6.91
CA LYS A 210 29.57 -18.85 -7.24
C LYS A 210 30.23 -17.60 -6.66
N ARG A 211 29.63 -16.42 -6.83
CA ARG A 211 30.13 -15.15 -6.27
C ARG A 211 30.31 -15.26 -4.76
N PHE A 212 29.27 -15.64 -4.02
CA PHE A 212 29.33 -15.77 -2.57
C PHE A 212 30.27 -16.88 -2.08
N SER A 213 30.43 -17.97 -2.83
CA SER A 213 31.40 -19.03 -2.51
C SER A 213 32.85 -18.56 -2.65
N ARG A 214 33.14 -17.69 -3.63
CA ARG A 214 34.49 -17.18 -3.90
C ARG A 214 34.92 -16.14 -2.87
N THR A 215 33.99 -15.31 -2.40
CA THR A 215 34.21 -14.32 -1.34
C THR A 215 34.57 -14.94 0.02
N ARG A 216 34.21 -16.21 0.27
CA ARG A 216 34.64 -16.94 1.49
C ARG A 216 36.09 -17.43 1.44
N ILE A 217 36.68 -17.53 0.24
CA ILE A 217 37.99 -18.15 0.02
C ILE A 217 39.09 -17.09 -0.10
N LEU A 218 38.75 -15.86 -0.50
CA LEU A 218 39.68 -14.75 -0.68
C LEU A 218 39.36 -13.64 0.34
N ASP A 219 39.84 -13.80 1.58
CA ASP A 219 39.67 -12.81 2.66
C ASP A 219 40.66 -11.62 2.55
N ASP A 220 41.31 -11.43 1.39
CA ASP A 220 42.42 -10.48 1.20
C ASP A 220 42.05 -9.20 0.41
N GLY A 221 40.77 -9.03 0.05
CA GLY A 221 40.24 -7.84 -0.64
C GLY A 221 39.21 -7.09 0.21
N ALA A 222 39.65 -6.04 0.91
CA ALA A 222 38.95 -5.45 2.05
C ALA A 222 37.62 -4.70 1.75
N ASP A 223 37.31 -4.37 0.50
CA ASP A 223 36.12 -3.57 0.14
C ASP A 223 35.01 -4.35 -0.58
N GLU A 224 35.31 -5.20 -1.57
CA GLU A 224 34.29 -6.03 -2.25
C GLU A 224 33.69 -7.10 -1.31
N SER A 225 34.50 -7.65 -0.41
CA SER A 225 34.06 -8.65 0.58
C SER A 225 33.01 -8.11 1.56
N LYS A 226 33.07 -6.82 1.92
CA LYS A 226 32.11 -6.20 2.85
C LYS A 226 30.74 -6.00 2.21
N ASN A 227 30.70 -5.53 0.96
CA ASN A 227 29.44 -5.33 0.23
C ASN A 227 28.73 -6.66 -0.03
N ASP A 228 29.47 -7.70 -0.44
CA ASP A 228 28.91 -9.02 -0.67
C ASP A 228 28.43 -9.69 0.64
N ARG A 229 29.14 -9.51 1.77
CA ARG A 229 28.68 -9.96 3.09
C ARG A 229 27.40 -9.24 3.55
N GLN A 230 27.29 -7.94 3.26
CA GLN A 230 26.10 -7.16 3.57
C GLN A 230 24.91 -7.63 2.71
N ARG A 231 25.09 -7.80 1.39
CA ARG A 231 24.07 -8.38 0.49
C ARG A 231 23.62 -9.77 0.94
N LEU A 232 24.56 -10.64 1.34
CA LEU A 232 24.22 -11.98 1.85
C LEU A 232 23.35 -11.92 3.12
N ARG A 233 23.60 -10.93 3.99
CA ARG A 233 22.76 -10.69 5.18
C ARG A 233 21.35 -10.26 4.77
N GLU A 234 21.24 -9.33 3.83
CA GLU A 234 19.95 -8.86 3.30
C GLU A 234 19.15 -9.99 2.64
N PHE A 235 19.82 -10.88 1.88
CA PHE A 235 19.17 -12.09 1.33
C PHE A 235 18.65 -13.02 2.42
N ARG A 236 19.43 -13.23 3.49
CA ARG A 236 18.98 -14.04 4.64
C ARG A 236 17.78 -13.40 5.33
N GLU A 237 17.80 -12.09 5.53
CA GLU A 237 16.68 -11.35 6.12
C GLU A 237 15.41 -11.43 5.27
N ALA A 238 15.54 -11.29 3.94
CA ALA A 238 14.44 -11.50 3.00
C ALA A 238 13.91 -12.94 3.05
N GLY A 239 14.79 -13.94 3.12
CA GLY A 239 14.42 -15.35 3.28
C GLY A 239 13.65 -15.61 4.58
N ILE A 240 14.10 -15.05 5.70
CA ILE A 240 13.40 -15.13 7.00
C ILE A 240 12.01 -14.47 6.90
N LEU A 241 11.91 -13.31 6.26
CA LEU A 241 10.64 -12.61 6.05
C LEU A 241 9.65 -13.46 5.23
N LEU A 242 10.12 -14.11 4.17
CA LEU A 242 9.29 -15.00 3.33
C LEU A 242 8.85 -16.28 4.07
N ASP A 243 9.72 -16.90 4.87
CA ASP A 243 9.36 -18.05 5.71
C ASP A 243 8.29 -17.68 6.76
N VAL A 244 8.45 -16.52 7.41
CA VAL A 244 7.47 -16.00 8.36
C VAL A 244 6.12 -15.73 7.70
N ARG A 245 6.12 -15.16 6.48
CA ARG A 245 4.89 -15.00 5.67
C ARG A 245 4.23 -16.35 5.39
N ALA A 246 4.99 -17.35 4.94
CA ALA A 246 4.46 -18.67 4.62
C ALA A 246 3.79 -19.32 5.85
N LYS A 247 4.43 -19.20 7.03
CA LYS A 247 3.87 -19.66 8.31
C LYS A 247 2.58 -18.92 8.67
N TRP A 248 2.54 -17.60 8.48
CA TRP A 248 1.33 -16.81 8.68
C TRP A 248 0.19 -17.25 7.76
N LEU A 249 0.42 -17.36 6.45
CA LEU A 249 -0.61 -17.73 5.48
C LEU A 249 -1.24 -19.09 5.80
N ARG A 250 -0.44 -20.08 6.22
CA ARG A 250 -0.95 -21.40 6.66
C ARG A 250 -1.89 -21.32 7.85
N LYS A 251 -1.67 -20.37 8.77
CA LYS A 251 -2.42 -20.25 10.04
C LYS A 251 -3.41 -19.08 10.06
N ARG A 252 -3.54 -18.33 8.96
CA ARG A 252 -4.34 -17.10 8.87
C ARG A 252 -5.81 -17.30 9.27
N HIS A 253 -6.41 -18.42 8.87
CA HIS A 253 -7.81 -18.73 9.18
C HIS A 253 -8.07 -18.77 10.70
N VAL A 254 -7.17 -19.37 11.49
CA VAL A 254 -7.27 -19.43 12.95
C VAL A 254 -7.29 -18.06 13.61
N PHE A 255 -6.54 -17.09 13.06
CA PHE A 255 -6.59 -15.72 13.55
C PHE A 255 -7.97 -15.09 13.31
N PHE A 256 -8.56 -15.31 12.14
CA PHE A 256 -9.89 -14.78 11.84
C PHE A 256 -11.00 -15.47 12.63
N ASP A 257 -10.88 -16.77 12.89
CA ASP A 257 -11.76 -17.49 13.81
C ASP A 257 -11.69 -16.90 15.22
N TRP A 258 -10.49 -16.57 15.70
CA TRP A 258 -10.31 -15.87 16.97
C TRP A 258 -10.90 -14.45 16.94
N MET A 259 -10.71 -13.70 15.85
CA MET A 259 -11.29 -12.36 15.69
C MET A 259 -12.83 -12.39 15.69
N ALA A 260 -13.46 -13.47 15.22
CA ALA A 260 -14.91 -13.65 15.35
C ALA A 260 -15.34 -13.63 16.83
N THR A 261 -14.55 -14.23 17.73
CA THR A 261 -14.81 -14.16 19.19
C THR A 261 -14.62 -12.74 19.74
N VAL A 262 -13.64 -11.99 19.23
CA VAL A 262 -13.41 -10.58 19.61
C VAL A 262 -14.61 -9.72 19.19
N ILE A 263 -15.12 -9.90 17.97
CA ILE A 263 -16.30 -9.20 17.46
C ILE A 263 -17.55 -9.59 18.24
N GLN A 264 -17.71 -10.86 18.61
CA GLN A 264 -18.84 -11.30 19.43
C GLN A 264 -18.83 -10.63 20.81
N GLU A 265 -17.68 -10.56 21.47
CA GLU A 265 -17.55 -9.83 22.74
C GLU A 265 -17.76 -8.33 22.58
N HIS A 266 -17.30 -7.76 21.46
CA HIS A 266 -17.53 -6.37 21.12
C HIS A 266 -19.01 -6.02 21.02
N ARG A 267 -19.80 -6.86 20.34
CA ARG A 267 -21.26 -6.72 20.22
C ARG A 267 -21.94 -6.82 21.59
N ARG A 268 -21.60 -7.84 22.38
CA ARG A 268 -22.12 -8.01 23.76
C ARG A 268 -21.86 -6.79 24.63
N SER A 269 -20.65 -6.22 24.58
CA SER A 269 -20.34 -5.00 25.36
C SER A 269 -21.11 -3.77 24.89
N THR A 270 -21.50 -3.72 23.61
CA THR A 270 -22.24 -2.59 23.02
C THR A 270 -23.74 -2.69 23.31
N GLU A 271 -24.27 -3.91 23.39
CA GLU A 271 -25.66 -4.16 23.80
C GLU A 271 -25.88 -3.86 25.29
N LEU A 272 -24.89 -4.15 26.14
CA LEU A 272 -24.97 -3.94 27.59
C LEU A 272 -24.73 -2.49 28.00
N ASN A 273 -23.89 -1.75 27.26
CA ASN A 273 -23.59 -0.35 27.52
C ASN A 273 -23.81 0.44 26.24
N SER A 274 -24.81 1.33 26.23
CA SER A 274 -24.99 2.25 25.10
C SER A 274 -23.71 3.06 24.92
N ARG A 275 -23.01 2.85 23.80
CA ARG A 275 -21.79 3.59 23.52
C ARG A 275 -22.08 5.07 23.50
N ILE A 276 -21.41 5.81 24.38
CA ILE A 276 -21.37 7.25 24.28
C ILE A 276 -20.44 7.57 23.11
N ILE A 277 -21.02 7.76 21.93
CA ILE A 277 -20.28 8.30 20.79
C ILE A 277 -19.83 9.69 21.20
N ASN A 278 -18.52 9.93 21.18
CA ASN A 278 -18.00 11.26 21.43
C ASN A 278 -18.34 12.16 20.23
N THR A 279 -19.49 12.85 20.34
CA THR A 279 -20.04 13.71 19.28
C THR A 279 -19.10 14.84 18.91
N HIS A 280 -18.30 15.33 19.85
CA HIS A 280 -17.29 16.35 19.60
C HIS A 280 -16.16 15.81 18.70
N GLU A 281 -15.60 14.64 19.03
CA GLU A 281 -14.56 14.00 18.20
C GLU A 281 -15.09 13.65 16.80
N LEU A 282 -16.31 13.15 16.72
CA LEU A 282 -16.94 12.83 15.44
C LEU A 282 -17.21 14.08 14.59
N ALA A 283 -17.66 15.16 15.20
CA ALA A 283 -17.85 16.44 14.51
C ALA A 283 -16.52 17.06 14.05
N ALA A 284 -15.47 16.96 14.88
CA ALA A 284 -14.13 17.40 14.53
C ALA A 284 -13.59 16.61 13.33
N PHE A 285 -13.70 15.27 13.36
CA PHE A 285 -13.31 14.42 12.24
C PHE A 285 -14.14 14.71 10.98
N SER A 286 -15.45 14.89 11.11
CA SER A 286 -16.32 15.22 9.97
C SER A 286 -15.94 16.56 9.34
N SER A 287 -15.59 17.55 10.15
CA SER A 287 -15.10 18.85 9.69
C SER A 287 -13.77 18.74 8.97
N LEU A 288 -12.84 17.94 9.52
CA LEU A 288 -11.56 17.64 8.90
C LEU A 288 -11.73 16.93 7.55
N LEU A 289 -12.57 15.91 7.49
CA LEU A 289 -12.84 15.16 6.25
C LEU A 289 -13.45 16.07 5.19
N ARG A 290 -14.42 16.93 5.55
CA ARG A 290 -15.00 17.93 4.64
C ARG A 290 -13.95 18.90 4.11
N HIS A 291 -13.01 19.33 4.96
CA HIS A 291 -11.92 20.21 4.55
C HIS A 291 -10.98 19.52 3.55
N VAL A 292 -10.55 18.29 3.84
CA VAL A 292 -9.69 17.50 2.95
C VAL A 292 -10.35 17.26 1.59
N ILE A 293 -11.64 16.90 1.57
CA ILE A 293 -12.40 16.70 0.33
C ILE A 293 -12.49 18.02 -0.45
N ARG A 294 -12.78 19.13 0.23
CA ARG A 294 -12.88 20.46 -0.39
C ARG A 294 -11.56 20.89 -1.02
N ASP A 295 -10.46 20.67 -0.34
CA ASP A 295 -9.12 21.04 -0.82
C ASP A 295 -8.78 20.24 -2.08
N LYS A 296 -8.98 18.91 -2.05
CA LYS A 296 -8.78 18.07 -3.23
C LYS A 296 -9.69 18.47 -4.39
N LEU A 297 -10.96 18.81 -4.14
CA LEU A 297 -11.88 19.31 -5.18
C LEU A 297 -11.46 20.68 -5.73
N ARG A 298 -10.78 21.53 -4.94
CA ARG A 298 -10.22 22.80 -5.43
C ARG A 298 -8.99 22.58 -6.30
N ASP A 299 -8.13 21.63 -5.94
CA ASP A 299 -6.97 21.25 -6.75
C ASP A 299 -7.41 20.75 -8.15
N PHE A 300 -8.49 19.95 -8.21
CA PHE A 300 -9.06 19.52 -9.50
C PHE A 300 -9.63 20.67 -10.35
N LYS A 301 -10.05 21.78 -9.73
CA LYS A 301 -10.53 22.97 -10.44
C LYS A 301 -9.38 23.88 -10.89
N SER A 302 -8.26 23.90 -10.17
CA SER A 302 -7.10 24.73 -10.50
C SER A 302 -6.20 24.09 -11.56
N GLU A 303 -6.08 22.76 -11.61
CA GLU A 303 -5.35 22.04 -12.67
C GLU A 303 -5.95 22.28 -14.06
N LYS A 304 -7.26 22.56 -14.14
CA LYS A 304 -7.93 22.95 -15.39
C LYS A 304 -7.67 24.39 -15.83
N MET A 305 -7.01 25.22 -15.02
CA MET A 305 -6.89 26.66 -15.30
C MET A 305 -5.47 27.21 -15.42
N ILE A 306 -4.40 26.43 -15.25
CA ILE A 306 -3.05 27.03 -15.26
C ILE A 306 -2.04 26.19 -16.05
N GLY A 307 -1.98 26.45 -17.36
CA GLY A 307 -0.68 26.74 -17.96
C GLY A 307 -0.25 28.13 -17.47
N GLY A 308 0.89 28.22 -16.79
CA GLY A 308 1.45 29.50 -16.33
C GLY A 308 1.94 29.45 -14.88
N GLY A 309 3.25 29.23 -14.72
CA GLY A 309 3.88 28.97 -13.43
C GLY A 309 3.63 30.01 -12.33
N GLY A 310 3.83 29.55 -11.09
CA GLY A 310 3.78 30.39 -9.92
C GLY A 310 3.77 29.59 -8.63
N SER A 311 4.93 29.04 -8.27
CA SER A 311 5.22 28.56 -6.91
C SER A 311 4.78 29.61 -5.89
N LYS A 312 3.79 29.29 -5.06
CA LYS A 312 3.48 30.05 -3.85
C LYS A 312 3.48 29.11 -2.67
N ASN A 313 4.40 29.37 -1.74
CA ASN A 313 4.39 28.87 -0.38
C ASN A 313 3.09 29.31 0.31
N TRP A 314 2.28 28.37 0.76
CA TRP A 314 1.16 28.67 1.66
C TRP A 314 1.55 28.19 3.05
N SER A 315 1.94 29.15 3.89
CA SER A 315 2.01 28.98 5.33
C SER A 315 0.63 28.54 5.83
N PHE A 316 0.54 27.34 6.40
CA PHE A 316 -0.65 26.84 7.06
C PHE A 316 -0.96 27.71 8.28
N ASN A 317 -1.86 28.67 8.13
CA ASN A 317 -2.52 29.31 9.26
C ASN A 317 -3.61 28.37 9.78
N CYS A 318 -3.22 27.47 10.69
CA CYS A 318 -4.16 26.81 11.59
C CYS A 318 -4.89 27.89 12.41
N PRO A 319 -6.23 27.87 12.50
CA PRO A 319 -6.93 28.72 13.45
C PRO A 319 -6.75 28.13 14.85
N SER A 320 -5.67 28.51 15.51
CA SER A 320 -5.46 28.30 16.93
C SER A 320 -6.41 29.20 17.73
N ARG A 321 -7.42 28.60 18.36
CA ARG A 321 -7.87 28.79 19.76
C ARG A 321 -7.98 30.19 20.41
N ALA A 322 -7.92 31.30 19.69
CA ALA A 322 -8.02 32.64 20.28
C ALA A 322 -8.81 33.61 19.40
N HIS A 323 -10.15 33.59 19.52
CA HIS A 323 -10.99 34.79 19.46
C HIS A 323 -12.40 34.42 19.94
N ARG A 324 -12.65 34.58 21.24
CA ARG A 324 -14.00 34.81 21.75
C ARG A 324 -14.23 36.32 21.71
N SER A 325 -14.98 36.80 20.73
CA SER A 325 -15.73 38.05 20.85
C SER A 325 -17.21 37.70 20.91
N GLN A 326 -17.91 38.29 21.87
CA GLN A 326 -19.34 38.13 22.11
C GLN A 326 -20.13 38.46 20.85
N CYS A 327 -20.85 37.47 20.29
CA CYS A 327 -21.93 37.72 19.34
C CYS A 327 -23.27 37.58 20.07
N ASN A 328 -24.17 38.53 19.80
CA ASN A 328 -25.50 38.57 20.38
C ASN A 328 -26.31 37.31 20.00
N ASN A 329 -27.01 36.73 20.98
CA ASN A 329 -27.78 35.48 20.82
C ASN A 329 -28.81 35.53 19.68
N ALA A 330 -29.27 36.71 19.28
CA ALA A 330 -30.23 36.89 18.18
C ALA A 330 -29.63 36.62 16.79
N GLU A 331 -28.36 37.02 16.56
CA GLU A 331 -27.67 36.71 15.30
C GLU A 331 -27.35 35.23 15.23
N ALA A 332 -26.82 34.64 16.31
CA ALA A 332 -26.51 33.20 16.36
C ALA A 332 -27.73 32.32 16.02
N GLN A 333 -28.92 32.72 16.48
CA GLN A 333 -30.17 32.03 16.15
C GLN A 333 -30.57 32.21 14.67
N SER A 334 -30.36 33.41 14.09
CA SER A 334 -30.61 33.65 12.66
C SER A 334 -29.68 32.84 11.76
N TRP A 335 -28.41 32.69 12.15
CA TRP A 335 -27.44 31.85 11.43
C TRP A 335 -27.78 30.35 11.54
N LEU A 336 -28.25 29.91 12.71
CA LEU A 336 -28.74 28.54 12.92
C LEU A 336 -29.97 28.22 12.06
N ASN A 337 -30.90 29.17 11.94
CA ASN A 337 -32.08 29.00 11.10
C ASN A 337 -31.74 28.94 9.60
N ASP A 338 -30.85 29.82 9.10
CA ASP A 338 -30.40 29.77 7.69
C ASP A 338 -29.59 28.48 7.41
N LEU A 339 -28.83 27.98 8.38
CA LEU A 339 -28.12 26.70 8.25
C LEU A 339 -29.08 25.51 8.22
N ASN A 340 -30.12 25.50 9.06
CA ASN A 340 -31.13 24.45 9.05
C ASN A 340 -31.92 24.44 7.74
N GLU A 341 -32.34 25.60 7.22
CA GLU A 341 -33.04 25.69 5.92
C GLU A 341 -32.16 25.26 4.74
N ARG A 342 -30.85 25.50 4.80
CA ARG A 342 -29.92 24.98 3.79
C ARG A 342 -29.73 23.49 3.91
N GLN A 343 -29.64 22.97 5.14
CA GLN A 343 -29.52 21.54 5.39
C GLN A 343 -30.77 20.78 4.91
N GLU A 344 -31.97 21.29 5.17
CA GLU A 344 -33.22 20.67 4.68
C GLU A 344 -33.27 20.65 3.14
N ARG A 345 -32.88 21.74 2.48
CA ARG A 345 -32.80 21.79 1.01
C ARG A 345 -31.75 20.85 0.42
N GLU A 346 -30.61 20.70 1.08
CA GLU A 346 -29.57 19.75 0.67
C GLU A 346 -30.01 18.30 0.88
N GLU A 347 -30.72 18.00 1.98
CA GLU A 347 -31.27 16.67 2.26
C GLU A 347 -32.35 16.29 1.24
N GLU A 348 -33.25 17.21 0.88
CA GLU A 348 -34.23 16.99 -0.19
C GLU A 348 -33.56 16.72 -1.55
N ASN A 349 -32.53 17.50 -1.90
CA ASN A 349 -31.77 17.29 -3.13
C ASN A 349 -31.00 15.97 -3.11
N PHE A 350 -30.46 15.57 -1.95
CA PHE A 350 -29.79 14.30 -1.78
C PHE A 350 -30.76 13.12 -1.94
N GLN A 351 -31.96 13.20 -1.36
CA GLN A 351 -32.99 12.18 -1.52
C GLN A 351 -33.44 12.05 -2.98
N ARG A 352 -33.67 13.17 -3.69
CA ARG A 352 -34.01 13.15 -5.13
C ARG A 352 -32.89 12.55 -5.97
N ASN A 353 -31.64 12.91 -5.71
CA ASN A 353 -30.50 12.35 -6.45
C ASN A 353 -30.31 10.86 -6.15
N ARG A 354 -30.52 10.43 -4.90
CA ARG A 354 -30.47 9.02 -4.52
C ARG A 354 -31.54 8.20 -5.23
N GLN A 355 -32.76 8.73 -5.32
CA GLN A 355 -33.86 8.09 -6.05
C GLN A 355 -33.51 7.91 -7.53
N ARG A 356 -33.04 8.98 -8.17
CA ARG A 356 -32.63 8.96 -9.58
C ARG A 356 -31.48 7.98 -9.86
N LEU A 357 -30.48 7.95 -8.98
CA LEU A 357 -29.36 7.00 -9.08
C LEU A 357 -29.80 5.55 -8.86
N ALA A 358 -30.78 5.31 -7.97
CA ALA A 358 -31.35 3.98 -7.77
C ALA A 358 -32.12 3.51 -9.02
N ASP A 359 -32.90 4.40 -9.63
CA ASP A 359 -33.64 4.12 -10.86
C ASP A 359 -32.68 3.85 -12.04
N GLU A 360 -31.61 4.64 -12.18
CA GLU A 360 -30.56 4.44 -13.19
C GLU A 360 -29.79 3.12 -12.97
N LEU A 361 -29.52 2.76 -11.71
CA LEU A 361 -28.87 1.49 -11.37
C LEU A 361 -29.79 0.30 -11.66
N GLU A 362 -31.09 0.41 -11.39
CA GLU A 362 -32.07 -0.64 -11.67
C GLU A 362 -32.23 -0.88 -13.18
N GLU A 363 -32.25 0.19 -13.98
CA GLU A 363 -32.21 0.13 -15.46
C GLU A 363 -30.92 -0.56 -15.94
N MET A 364 -29.76 -0.17 -15.40
CA MET A 364 -28.47 -0.79 -15.75
C MET A 364 -28.41 -2.28 -15.36
N LEU A 365 -28.99 -2.66 -14.22
CA LEU A 365 -29.05 -4.05 -13.77
C LEU A 365 -29.99 -4.91 -14.65
N LYS A 366 -31.07 -4.33 -15.20
CA LYS A 366 -31.95 -5.00 -16.18
C LYS A 366 -31.28 -5.23 -17.54
N LEU A 367 -30.27 -4.43 -17.87
CA LEU A 367 -29.52 -4.51 -19.13
C LEU A 367 -28.37 -5.53 -19.10
N ILE A 368 -28.01 -6.07 -17.94
CA ILE A 368 -26.99 -7.13 -17.82
C ILE A 368 -27.68 -8.48 -18.10
N PRO A 369 -27.36 -9.19 -19.19
CA PRO A 369 -27.94 -10.50 -19.47
C PRO A 369 -27.58 -11.47 -18.33
N PHE A 370 -28.53 -12.32 -17.95
CA PHE A 370 -28.31 -13.44 -17.02
C PHE A 370 -27.13 -14.31 -17.49
N VAL A 371 -25.93 -14.07 -16.96
CA VAL A 371 -24.78 -14.97 -17.10
C VAL A 371 -24.58 -15.69 -15.78
N ILE A 372 -25.46 -16.66 -15.50
CA ILE A 372 -25.09 -17.87 -14.75
C ILE A 372 -25.81 -19.07 -15.37
N ARG A 373 -25.06 -19.86 -16.14
CA ARG A 373 -25.04 -21.35 -16.16
C ARG A 373 -23.61 -21.68 -16.65
N VAL A 374 -22.72 -22.40 -15.97
CA VAL A 374 -22.79 -23.46 -14.95
C VAL A 374 -21.70 -23.22 -13.92
#